data_AF-A0A7X1FWX1-F1
#
_entry.id   AF-A0A7X1FWX1-F1
#
_cell.length_a   1.000
_cell.length_b   1.000
_cell.length_c   1.000
_cell.angle_alpha   90.00
_cell.angle_beta   90.00
_cell.angle_gamma   90.00
#
_symmetry.space_group_name_H-M   'P 1'
#
loop_
_entity.id
_entity.type
_entity.pdbx_description
1 polymer ?
#
loop_
_entity_poly.entity_id
_entity_poly.type
_entity_poly.pdbx_seq_one_letter_code
_entity_poly.pdbx_strand_id
1 'polypeptide(L)'
;MLSNFAYVGDNVWGRTSGRLCRKRVTTRPELWVYASDVFEPVVERGLFNEARSIIQAKVCKLTNAELLTRLASLLDRHGTLSARLINDDPELPDANVCAYRFGGLMKIYQLLGHSPRICLDYVELNQSFKQVRAGLISLIAVSLDRAGILVTRATHADQLIVNHEISLSVHVARCHALNSGNMRWQTRGFRSKATDINVIARMDPSNSAISEYYIIPRAEVTYGTLNIDGTNAPDFSGYRYSDLTCLPQMLQPTHISEVV
;
A
#
# COMPACT_ATOMS: atom_id res chain seq x y z
N MET A 1 -12.67 2.37 -13.27
CA MET A 1 -13.73 3.15 -12.60
C MET A 1 -15.09 3.03 -13.31
N LEU A 2 -15.17 2.78 -14.62
CA LEU A 2 -16.41 2.66 -15.42
C LEU A 2 -17.10 1.27 -15.39
N SER A 3 -17.07 0.56 -14.26
CA SER A 3 -17.65 -0.80 -14.14
C SER A 3 -18.53 -1.00 -12.91
N ASN A 4 -18.78 0.07 -12.16
CA ASN A 4 -19.67 0.03 -11.00
C ASN A 4 -21.10 0.32 -11.44
N PHE A 5 -22.01 -0.62 -11.15
CA PHE A 5 -23.43 -0.51 -11.47
C PHE A 5 -24.14 0.60 -10.69
N ALA A 6 -23.56 1.06 -9.58
CA ALA A 6 -24.08 2.19 -8.82
C ALA A 6 -24.18 3.48 -9.65
N TYR A 7 -23.37 3.64 -10.70
CA TYR A 7 -23.43 4.82 -11.56
C TYR A 7 -24.74 4.94 -12.35
N VAL A 8 -25.41 3.83 -12.62
CA VAL A 8 -26.72 3.79 -13.30
C VAL A 8 -27.86 3.54 -12.33
N GLY A 9 -27.64 3.71 -11.02
CA GLY A 9 -28.66 3.51 -10.00
C GLY A 9 -28.85 2.07 -9.54
N ASP A 10 -28.08 1.11 -10.08
CA ASP A 10 -28.24 -0.31 -9.76
C ASP A 10 -27.36 -0.73 -8.57
N ASN A 11 -27.94 -1.48 -7.63
CA ASN A 11 -27.21 -2.11 -6.54
C ASN A 11 -26.94 -3.60 -6.87
N VAL A 12 -25.66 -3.97 -6.92
CA VAL A 12 -25.23 -5.34 -7.20
C VAL A 12 -24.37 -5.86 -6.07
N TRP A 13 -24.86 -6.90 -5.40
CA TRP A 13 -24.18 -7.51 -4.26
C TRP A 13 -24.03 -9.03 -4.43
N GLY A 14 -23.27 -9.67 -3.53
CA GLY A 14 -22.98 -11.11 -3.62
C GLY A 14 -21.86 -11.49 -4.60
N ARG A 15 -21.11 -10.51 -5.12
CA ARG A 15 -19.98 -10.73 -6.07
C ARG A 15 -18.87 -11.64 -5.51
N THR A 16 -18.77 -11.69 -4.19
CA THR A 16 -17.88 -12.60 -3.46
C THR A 16 -18.63 -13.17 -2.27
N SER A 17 -18.41 -14.45 -1.97
CA SER A 17 -18.95 -15.12 -0.79
C SER A 17 -17.80 -15.57 0.13
N GLY A 18 -18.02 -15.52 1.44
CA GLY A 18 -17.05 -16.00 2.42
C GLY A 18 -17.79 -16.55 3.62
N ARG A 19 -17.60 -17.84 3.90
CA ARG A 19 -18.06 -18.43 5.16
C ARG A 19 -17.08 -18.06 6.27
N LEU A 20 -17.56 -17.98 7.51
CA LEU A 20 -16.74 -17.62 8.67
C LEU A 20 -15.48 -18.50 8.72
N CYS A 21 -14.33 -17.87 8.98
CA CYS A 21 -13.01 -18.51 9.04
C CYS A 21 -12.58 -19.28 7.78
N ARG A 22 -13.21 -19.05 6.61
CA ARG A 22 -12.80 -19.62 5.33
C ARG A 22 -12.36 -18.55 4.34
N LYS A 23 -11.54 -18.97 3.38
CA LYS A 23 -11.09 -18.12 2.28
C LYS A 23 -12.31 -17.64 1.50
N ARG A 24 -12.36 -16.33 1.25
CA ARG A 24 -13.38 -15.70 0.40
C ARG A 24 -13.24 -16.22 -1.04
N VAL A 25 -14.36 -16.54 -1.67
CA VAL A 25 -14.45 -17.08 -3.02
C VAL A 25 -15.24 -16.09 -3.90
N THR A 26 -14.83 -15.92 -5.14
CA THR A 26 -15.57 -15.13 -6.14
C THR A 26 -16.80 -15.90 -6.59
N THR A 27 -17.97 -15.26 -6.53
CA THR A 27 -19.24 -15.87 -6.92
C THR A 27 -19.47 -15.67 -8.42
N ARG A 28 -20.03 -16.68 -9.11
CA ARG A 28 -20.35 -16.57 -10.56
C ARG A 28 -21.42 -15.50 -10.80
N PRO A 29 -21.41 -14.77 -11.94
CA PRO A 29 -22.34 -13.67 -12.21
C PRO A 29 -23.82 -14.04 -12.14
N GLU A 30 -24.17 -15.29 -12.43
CA GLU A 30 -25.56 -15.78 -12.41
C GLU A 30 -26.14 -15.85 -11.00
N LEU A 31 -25.26 -15.87 -9.98
CA LEU A 31 -25.62 -15.90 -8.56
C LEU A 31 -25.55 -14.52 -7.92
N TRP A 32 -25.24 -13.47 -8.69
CA TRP A 32 -25.26 -12.10 -8.17
C TRP A 32 -26.69 -11.63 -7.98
N VAL A 33 -26.92 -10.88 -6.91
CA VAL A 33 -28.23 -10.29 -6.64
C VAL A 33 -28.23 -8.88 -7.17
N TYR A 34 -29.17 -8.60 -8.07
CA TYR A 34 -29.35 -7.32 -8.74
C TYR A 34 -30.61 -6.65 -8.20
N ALA A 35 -30.48 -5.40 -7.77
CA ALA A 35 -31.59 -4.52 -7.52
C ALA A 35 -31.43 -3.28 -8.42
N SER A 36 -32.35 -3.11 -9.36
CA SER A 36 -32.30 -2.02 -10.34
C SER A 36 -32.93 -0.75 -9.79
N ASP A 37 -32.40 0.41 -10.23
CA ASP A 37 -32.95 1.75 -9.95
C ASP A 37 -33.16 2.03 -8.45
N VAL A 38 -32.25 1.54 -7.61
CA VAL A 38 -32.24 1.74 -6.15
C VAL A 38 -31.74 3.13 -5.77
N PHE A 39 -30.86 3.69 -6.61
CA PHE A 39 -30.28 5.02 -6.39
C PHE A 39 -30.52 5.91 -7.59
N GLU A 40 -30.46 7.22 -7.35
CA GLU A 40 -30.47 8.20 -8.43
C GLU A 40 -29.24 8.00 -9.33
N PRO A 41 -29.42 7.77 -10.65
CA PRO A 41 -28.31 7.52 -11.56
C PRO A 41 -27.47 8.78 -11.75
N VAL A 42 -26.15 8.62 -11.62
CA VAL A 42 -25.17 9.70 -11.83
C VAL A 42 -24.92 9.92 -13.32
N VAL A 43 -25.06 8.86 -14.12
CA VAL A 43 -24.90 8.90 -15.58
C VAL A 43 -26.06 8.21 -16.27
N GLU A 44 -26.34 8.63 -17.49
CA GLU A 44 -27.36 7.98 -18.32
C GLU A 44 -26.98 6.52 -18.61
N ARG A 45 -27.97 5.63 -18.52
CA ARG A 45 -27.80 4.19 -18.72
C ARG A 45 -27.28 3.85 -20.11
N GLY A 46 -27.70 4.58 -21.14
CA GLY A 46 -27.19 4.43 -22.52
C GLY A 46 -25.68 4.65 -22.60
N LEU A 47 -25.21 5.79 -22.09
CA LEU A 47 -23.79 6.16 -22.07
C LEU A 47 -22.94 5.16 -21.26
N PHE A 48 -23.45 4.68 -20.12
CA PHE A 48 -22.76 3.65 -19.32
C PHE A 48 -22.61 2.33 -20.08
N ASN A 49 -23.66 1.91 -20.78
CA ASN A 49 -23.65 0.67 -21.56
C ASN A 49 -22.70 0.75 -22.75
N GLU A 50 -22.59 1.89 -23.42
CA GLU A 50 -21.61 2.12 -24.49
C GLU A 50 -20.17 2.04 -23.96
N ALA A 51 -19.87 2.79 -22.89
CA ALA A 51 -18.54 2.76 -22.27
C ALA A 51 -18.15 1.33 -21.84
N ARG A 52 -19.09 0.59 -21.26
CA ARG A 52 -18.88 -0.79 -20.85
C ARG A 52 -18.71 -1.73 -22.04
N SER A 53 -19.44 -1.52 -23.13
CA SER A 53 -19.28 -2.28 -24.37
C SER A 53 -17.89 -2.07 -24.97
N ILE A 54 -17.35 -0.85 -24.94
CA ILE A 54 -15.97 -0.57 -25.37
C ILE A 54 -14.95 -1.30 -24.48
N ILE A 55 -15.13 -1.24 -23.15
CA ILE A 55 -14.25 -1.93 -22.20
C ILE A 55 -14.33 -3.45 -22.37
N GLN A 56 -15.54 -4.01 -22.48
CA GLN A 56 -15.75 -5.43 -22.69
C GLN A 56 -15.21 -5.87 -24.04
N ALA A 57 -15.37 -5.09 -25.11
CA ALA A 57 -14.77 -5.39 -26.41
C ALA A 57 -13.24 -5.43 -26.34
N LYS A 58 -12.61 -4.53 -25.58
CA LYS A 58 -11.15 -4.56 -25.34
C LYS A 58 -10.72 -5.80 -24.53
N VAL A 59 -11.50 -6.20 -23.52
CA VAL A 59 -11.17 -7.34 -22.64
C VAL A 59 -11.51 -8.70 -23.27
N CYS A 60 -12.59 -8.79 -24.05
CA CYS A 60 -13.06 -10.02 -24.69
C CYS A 60 -12.30 -10.37 -25.97
N LYS A 61 -11.65 -9.41 -26.62
CA LYS A 61 -10.84 -9.68 -27.82
C LYS A 61 -9.57 -10.49 -27.54
N LEU A 62 -9.08 -10.47 -26.30
CA LEU A 62 -7.85 -11.17 -25.94
C LEU A 62 -8.16 -12.40 -25.11
N THR A 63 -7.82 -13.57 -25.66
CA THR A 63 -7.71 -14.81 -24.90
C THR A 63 -6.59 -14.70 -23.87
N ASN A 64 -6.61 -15.56 -22.84
CA ASN A 64 -5.53 -15.58 -21.85
C ASN A 64 -4.16 -15.89 -22.49
N ALA A 65 -4.14 -16.69 -23.56
CA ALA A 65 -2.92 -17.00 -24.30
C ALA A 65 -2.38 -15.76 -25.03
N GLU A 66 -3.22 -15.06 -25.81
CA GLU A 66 -2.81 -13.84 -26.52
C GLU A 66 -2.38 -12.73 -25.56
N LEU A 67 -3.07 -12.61 -24.43
CA LEU A 67 -2.72 -11.64 -23.40
C LEU A 67 -1.34 -11.95 -22.79
N LEU A 68 -1.05 -13.22 -22.50
CA LEU A 68 0.28 -13.63 -22.05
C LEU A 68 1.34 -13.38 -23.12
N THR A 69 1.07 -13.67 -24.40
CA THR A 69 2.01 -13.39 -25.49
C THR A 69 2.35 -11.91 -25.60
N ARG A 70 1.35 -11.02 -25.46
CA ARG A 70 1.57 -9.57 -25.48
C ARG A 70 2.34 -9.09 -24.25
N LEU A 71 2.02 -9.63 -23.07
CA LEU A 71 2.77 -9.35 -21.85
C LEU A 71 4.21 -9.87 -21.93
N ALA A 72 4.45 -11.01 -22.60
CA ALA A 72 5.80 -11.53 -22.87
C ALA A 72 6.58 -10.56 -23.76
N SER A 73 5.99 -10.12 -24.87
CA SER A 73 6.63 -9.15 -25.76
C SER A 73 6.93 -7.81 -25.07
N LEU A 74 6.03 -7.33 -24.21
CA LEU A 74 6.28 -6.13 -23.41
C LEU A 74 7.43 -6.35 -22.41
N LEU A 75 7.49 -7.54 -21.79
CA LEU A 75 8.57 -7.91 -20.88
C LEU A 75 9.92 -8.01 -21.61
N ASP A 76 9.96 -8.58 -22.82
CA ASP A 76 11.18 -8.68 -23.63
C ASP A 76 11.70 -7.30 -24.07
N ARG A 77 10.81 -6.37 -24.43
CA ARG A 77 11.18 -5.02 -24.86
C ARG A 77 11.74 -4.16 -23.72
N HIS A 78 11.20 -4.29 -22.52
CA HIS A 78 11.52 -3.40 -21.39
C HIS A 78 12.30 -4.08 -20.25
N GLY A 79 12.51 -5.39 -20.31
CA GLY A 79 13.08 -6.21 -19.24
C GLY A 79 12.22 -6.32 -17.98
N THR A 80 11.14 -5.53 -17.85
CA THR A 80 10.24 -5.51 -16.69
C THR A 80 8.79 -5.26 -17.09
N LEU A 81 7.85 -5.72 -16.26
CA LEU A 81 6.42 -5.43 -16.34
C LEU A 81 6.03 -4.62 -15.11
N SER A 82 5.55 -3.40 -15.34
CA SER A 82 4.96 -2.57 -14.31
C SER A 82 3.53 -2.21 -14.68
N ALA A 83 2.70 -1.88 -13.68
CA ALA A 83 1.33 -1.45 -13.94
C ALA A 83 1.27 -0.23 -14.88
N ARG A 84 2.29 0.63 -14.83
CA ARG A 84 2.42 1.76 -15.75
C ARG A 84 2.72 1.30 -17.18
N LEU A 85 3.74 0.47 -17.38
CA LEU A 85 4.10 -0.04 -18.71
C LEU A 85 2.93 -0.81 -19.36
N ILE A 86 2.18 -1.57 -18.58
CA ILE A 86 0.99 -2.28 -19.07
C ILE A 86 -0.12 -1.28 -19.46
N ASN A 87 -0.32 -0.22 -18.68
CA ASN A 87 -1.35 0.78 -18.95
C ASN A 87 -0.98 1.73 -20.10
N ASP A 88 0.31 1.95 -20.34
CA ASP A 88 0.82 2.78 -21.43
C ASP A 88 0.76 2.04 -22.78
N ASP A 89 0.63 0.71 -22.78
CA ASP A 89 0.51 -0.11 -23.99
C ASP A 89 -0.97 -0.16 -24.46
N PRO A 90 -1.30 0.43 -25.64
CA PRO A 90 -2.68 0.52 -26.13
C PRO A 90 -3.28 -0.84 -26.53
N GLU A 91 -2.42 -1.85 -26.70
CA GLU A 91 -2.77 -3.21 -27.10
C GLU A 91 -3.04 -4.13 -25.90
N LEU A 92 -2.85 -3.65 -24.68
CA LEU A 92 -3.09 -4.37 -23.44
C LEU A 92 -4.31 -3.82 -22.68
N PRO A 93 -5.07 -4.69 -21.98
CA PRO A 93 -5.99 -4.25 -20.94
C PRO A 93 -5.23 -3.60 -19.77
N ASP A 94 -5.94 -2.79 -18.98
CA ASP A 94 -5.39 -2.20 -17.75
C ASP A 94 -4.74 -3.26 -16.85
N ALA A 95 -3.65 -2.88 -16.19
CA ALA A 95 -2.85 -3.73 -15.32
C ALA A 95 -3.68 -4.44 -14.24
N ASN A 96 -4.75 -3.81 -13.72
CA ASN A 96 -5.65 -4.45 -12.77
C ASN A 96 -6.49 -5.55 -13.41
N VAL A 97 -6.86 -5.43 -14.69
CA VAL A 97 -7.57 -6.47 -15.44
C VAL A 97 -6.65 -7.65 -15.70
N CYS A 98 -5.41 -7.39 -16.12
CA CYS A 98 -4.38 -8.41 -16.29
C CYS A 98 -4.11 -9.14 -14.98
N ALA A 99 -3.88 -8.40 -13.88
CA ALA A 99 -3.70 -8.97 -12.56
C ALA A 99 -4.93 -9.76 -12.09
N TYR A 100 -6.14 -9.26 -12.30
CA TYR A 100 -7.36 -9.99 -11.92
C TYR A 100 -7.50 -11.31 -12.69
N ARG A 101 -7.24 -11.32 -13.99
CA ARG A 101 -7.33 -12.53 -14.84
C ARG A 101 -6.37 -13.63 -14.43
N PHE A 102 -5.14 -13.26 -14.09
CA PHE A 102 -4.08 -14.23 -13.78
C PHE A 102 -3.85 -14.45 -12.29
N GLY A 103 -4.52 -13.72 -11.39
CA GLY A 103 -4.34 -13.87 -9.93
C GLY A 103 -3.17 -13.06 -9.36
N GLY A 104 -2.81 -11.96 -10.02
CA GLY A 104 -1.80 -10.99 -9.62
C GLY A 104 -0.67 -10.87 -10.66
N LEU A 105 -0.01 -9.71 -10.68
CA LEU A 105 1.15 -9.46 -11.57
C LEU A 105 2.28 -10.49 -11.35
N MET A 106 2.43 -10.97 -10.11
CA MET A 106 3.35 -12.06 -9.76
C MET A 106 3.04 -13.37 -10.50
N LYS A 107 1.75 -13.70 -10.63
CA LYS A 107 1.35 -14.93 -11.30
C LYS A 107 1.56 -14.86 -12.81
N ILE A 108 1.50 -13.64 -13.38
CA ILE A 108 1.85 -13.38 -14.78
C ILE A 108 3.32 -13.73 -15.03
N TYR A 109 4.26 -13.22 -14.22
CA TYR A 109 5.68 -13.57 -14.34
C TYR A 109 5.95 -15.08 -14.28
N GLN A 110 5.29 -15.79 -13.35
CA GLN A 110 5.37 -17.24 -13.26
C GLN A 110 4.86 -17.94 -14.52
N LEU A 111 3.73 -17.48 -15.07
CA LEU A 111 3.14 -18.04 -16.29
C LEU A 111 3.99 -17.78 -17.53
N LEU A 112 4.76 -16.69 -17.55
CA LEU A 112 5.70 -16.37 -18.63
C LEU A 112 7.03 -17.14 -18.54
N GLY A 113 7.20 -18.03 -17.55
CA GLY A 113 8.44 -18.79 -17.38
C GLY A 113 9.64 -17.94 -16.95
N HIS A 114 9.42 -16.68 -16.58
CA HIS A 114 10.46 -15.81 -16.05
C HIS A 114 10.56 -16.00 -14.54
N SER A 115 11.61 -16.70 -14.11
CA SER A 115 12.03 -16.73 -12.71
C SER A 115 12.54 -15.34 -12.31
N PRO A 116 12.01 -14.74 -11.24
CA PRO A 116 12.05 -13.30 -11.17
C PRO A 116 13.18 -12.91 -10.23
N ARG A 117 14.36 -12.55 -10.77
CA ARG A 117 15.29 -11.74 -9.96
C ARG A 117 14.53 -10.51 -9.44
N ILE A 118 13.80 -9.82 -10.31
CA ILE A 118 12.98 -8.65 -10.00
C ILE A 118 11.84 -8.91 -8.96
N CYS A 119 11.29 -10.12 -8.86
CA CYS A 119 10.19 -10.42 -7.93
C CYS A 119 10.61 -11.19 -6.68
N LEU A 120 11.69 -11.97 -6.72
CA LEU A 120 12.40 -12.36 -5.50
C LEU A 120 12.89 -11.09 -4.84
N ASP A 121 13.58 -10.21 -5.55
CA ASP A 121 13.98 -8.89 -5.03
C ASP A 121 12.76 -8.14 -4.47
N TYR A 122 11.62 -8.03 -5.15
CA TYR A 122 10.45 -7.33 -4.58
C TYR A 122 9.81 -8.04 -3.36
N VAL A 123 9.69 -9.37 -3.37
CA VAL A 123 9.10 -10.14 -2.26
C VAL A 123 10.06 -10.22 -1.08
N GLU A 124 11.34 -10.49 -1.33
CA GLU A 124 12.45 -10.45 -0.39
C GLU A 124 12.65 -9.04 0.16
N LEU A 125 12.59 -7.99 -0.65
CA LEU A 125 12.57 -6.61 -0.17
C LEU A 125 11.34 -6.36 0.71
N ASN A 126 10.15 -6.78 0.32
CA ASN A 126 8.96 -6.60 1.17
C ASN A 126 9.01 -7.41 2.47
N GLN A 127 9.53 -8.63 2.42
CA GLN A 127 9.75 -9.47 3.60
C GLN A 127 10.86 -8.89 4.47
N SER A 128 11.95 -8.41 3.88
CA SER A 128 13.06 -7.76 4.58
C SER A 128 12.59 -6.46 5.21
N PHE A 129 11.77 -5.63 4.56
CA PHE A 129 11.21 -4.43 5.19
C PHE A 129 10.23 -4.75 6.33
N LYS A 130 9.48 -5.85 6.23
CA LYS A 130 8.69 -6.33 7.37
C LYS A 130 9.58 -6.78 8.52
N GLN A 131 10.69 -7.45 8.23
CA GLN A 131 11.69 -7.86 9.22
C GLN A 131 12.40 -6.65 9.83
N VAL A 132 12.80 -5.66 9.02
CA VAL A 132 13.39 -4.38 9.45
C VAL A 132 12.41 -3.65 10.36
N ARG A 133 11.13 -3.56 9.97
CA ARG A 133 10.10 -2.94 10.81
C ARG A 133 9.90 -3.70 12.12
N ALA A 134 9.80 -5.02 12.09
CA ALA A 134 9.68 -5.84 13.30
C ALA A 134 10.92 -5.71 14.21
N GLY A 135 12.11 -5.63 13.61
CA GLY A 135 13.37 -5.37 14.29
C GLY A 135 13.37 -3.99 14.96
N LEU A 136 12.94 -2.95 14.26
CA LEU A 136 12.80 -1.60 14.81
C LEU A 136 11.78 -1.52 15.95
N ILE A 137 10.62 -2.14 15.80
CA ILE A 137 9.63 -2.20 16.89
C ILE A 137 10.23 -2.90 18.12
N SER A 138 11.02 -3.94 17.91
CA SER A 138 11.70 -4.65 19.01
C SER A 138 12.81 -3.80 19.64
N LEU A 139 13.60 -3.09 18.82
CA LEU A 139 14.63 -2.15 19.27
C LEU A 139 14.02 -1.03 20.12
N ILE A 140 12.97 -0.38 19.62
CA ILE A 140 12.27 0.70 20.32
C ILE A 140 11.69 0.19 21.63
N ALA A 141 10.99 -0.95 21.61
CA ALA A 141 10.40 -1.53 22.82
C ALA A 141 11.47 -1.82 23.89
N VAL A 142 12.60 -2.44 23.52
CA VAL A 142 13.72 -2.70 24.44
C VAL A 142 14.36 -1.41 24.94
N SER A 143 14.51 -0.41 24.08
CA SER A 143 15.08 0.89 24.46
C SER A 143 14.20 1.64 25.47
N LEU A 144 12.88 1.58 25.30
CA LEU A 144 11.92 2.20 26.22
C LEU A 144 11.84 1.43 27.54
N ASP A 145 11.79 0.10 27.49
CA ASP A 145 11.79 -0.76 28.68
C ASP A 145 13.03 -0.53 29.56
N ARG A 146 14.22 -0.43 28.94
CA ARG A 146 15.48 -0.07 29.64
C ARG A 146 15.45 1.30 30.28
N ALA A 147 14.67 2.23 29.75
CA ALA A 147 14.47 3.56 30.33
C ALA A 147 13.39 3.58 31.42
N GLY A 148 12.84 2.41 31.80
CA GLY A 148 11.77 2.28 32.79
C GLY A 148 10.38 2.67 32.27
N ILE A 149 10.23 2.78 30.94
CA ILE A 149 8.97 3.17 30.30
C ILE A 149 8.19 1.92 29.95
N LEU A 150 6.92 1.87 30.36
CA LEU A 150 6.07 0.69 30.13
C LEU A 150 5.59 0.65 28.67
N VAL A 151 5.84 -0.46 27.98
CA VAL A 151 5.46 -0.64 26.58
C VAL A 151 4.58 -1.87 26.39
N THR A 152 3.38 -1.67 25.83
CA THR A 152 2.48 -2.73 25.43
C THR A 152 2.39 -2.79 23.90
N ARG A 153 2.48 -3.99 23.32
CA ARG A 153 2.25 -4.18 21.88
C ARG A 153 0.76 -4.27 21.59
N ALA A 154 0.26 -3.44 20.68
CA ALA A 154 -1.14 -3.52 20.24
C ALA A 154 -1.35 -4.76 19.34
N THR A 155 -2.59 -5.25 19.30
CA THR A 155 -3.01 -6.43 18.53
C THR A 155 -2.81 -6.26 17.01
N HIS A 156 -2.71 -5.01 16.54
CA HIS A 156 -2.30 -4.69 15.18
C HIS A 156 -0.78 -4.49 15.14
N ALA A 157 -0.09 -5.35 14.39
CA ALA A 157 1.36 -5.63 14.44
C ALA A 157 2.35 -4.45 14.28
N ASP A 158 1.87 -3.21 14.10
CA ASP A 158 2.68 -2.03 13.77
C ASP A 158 2.52 -0.89 14.79
N GLN A 159 1.92 -1.15 15.97
CA GLN A 159 1.67 -0.15 17.02
C GLN A 159 2.20 -0.57 18.40
N LEU A 160 2.78 0.39 19.12
CA LEU A 160 3.18 0.33 20.51
C LEU A 160 2.32 1.31 21.33
N ILE A 161 1.94 0.90 22.53
CA ILE A 161 1.27 1.74 23.51
C ILE A 161 2.25 1.97 24.65
N VAL A 162 2.59 3.22 24.88
CA VAL A 162 3.57 3.67 25.87
C VAL A 162 2.83 4.24 27.07
N ASN A 163 3.16 3.75 28.27
CA ASN A 163 2.54 4.11 29.55
C ASN A 163 0.99 4.02 29.55
N HIS A 164 0.41 3.16 28.71
CA HIS A 164 -1.04 3.07 28.49
C HIS A 164 -1.72 4.35 27.96
N GLU A 165 -0.95 5.38 27.61
CA GLU A 165 -1.48 6.72 27.27
C GLU A 165 -1.12 7.15 25.85
N ILE A 166 0.12 6.88 25.42
CA ILE A 166 0.64 7.38 24.15
C ILE A 166 0.71 6.24 23.14
N SER A 167 0.10 6.43 21.98
CA SER A 167 0.12 5.48 20.88
C SER A 167 1.21 5.84 19.85
N LEU A 168 2.12 4.90 19.61
CA LEU A 168 3.25 5.04 18.70
C LEU A 168 3.15 4.04 17.56
N SER A 169 3.27 4.50 16.31
CA SER A 169 3.38 3.61 15.15
C SER A 169 4.77 3.66 14.52
N VAL A 170 5.23 2.52 14.02
CA VAL A 170 6.56 2.40 13.40
C VAL A 170 6.40 2.06 11.92
N HIS A 171 7.03 2.85 11.05
CA HIS A 171 6.97 2.71 9.60
C HIS A 171 8.36 2.68 8.98
N VAL A 172 8.46 2.11 7.78
CA VAL A 172 9.69 2.12 6.97
C VAL A 172 9.39 2.82 5.65
N ALA A 173 10.07 3.92 5.37
CA ALA A 173 9.98 4.70 4.14
C ALA A 173 11.03 4.21 3.14
N ARG A 174 10.56 3.73 2.00
CA ARG A 174 11.40 3.07 0.99
C ARG A 174 11.78 4.04 -0.10
N CYS A 175 13.02 3.99 -0.55
CA CYS A 175 13.45 4.75 -1.71
C CYS A 175 12.82 4.17 -2.98
N HIS A 176 12.22 5.03 -3.77
CA HIS A 176 11.78 4.76 -5.12
C HIS A 176 12.46 5.74 -6.07
N ALA A 177 13.30 5.21 -6.97
CA ALA A 177 13.78 5.99 -8.12
C ALA A 177 12.62 6.25 -9.09
N LEU A 178 12.44 7.52 -9.46
CA LEU A 178 11.50 7.96 -10.49
C LEU A 178 12.21 8.02 -11.84
N ASN A 179 11.44 7.89 -12.91
CA ASN A 179 11.97 7.99 -14.29
C ASN A 179 12.59 9.36 -14.58
N SER A 180 12.27 10.40 -13.81
CA SER A 180 12.87 11.73 -13.93
C SER A 180 14.28 11.85 -13.32
N GLY A 181 14.84 10.76 -12.78
CA GLY A 181 16.11 10.76 -12.04
C GLY A 181 15.95 11.17 -10.57
N ASN A 182 14.78 11.69 -10.17
CA ASN A 182 14.51 12.04 -8.79
C ASN A 182 14.23 10.80 -7.95
N MET A 183 14.54 10.87 -6.66
CA MET A 183 14.20 9.84 -5.68
C MET A 183 13.03 10.33 -4.80
N ARG A 184 12.21 9.40 -4.36
CA ARG A 184 11.13 9.66 -3.38
C ARG A 184 11.14 8.57 -2.32
N TRP A 185 10.90 8.92 -1.06
CA TRP A 185 10.68 7.90 -0.03
C TRP A 185 9.21 7.83 0.33
N GLN A 186 8.64 6.62 0.31
CA GLN A 186 7.20 6.44 0.56
C GLN A 186 6.95 5.36 1.61
N THR A 187 6.01 5.64 2.51
CA THR A 187 5.44 4.63 3.42
C THR A 187 4.07 4.20 2.90
N ARG A 188 3.87 2.88 2.72
CA ARG A 188 2.55 2.33 2.36
C ARG A 188 1.82 1.89 3.63
N GLY A 189 0.50 2.07 3.65
CA GLY A 189 -0.33 1.63 4.77
C GLY A 189 -0.28 2.57 5.97
N PHE A 190 0.14 3.81 5.76
CA PHE A 190 0.15 4.86 6.76
C PHE A 190 -1.28 5.19 7.20
N ARG A 191 -1.73 4.55 8.28
CA ARG A 191 -3.06 4.76 8.90
C ARG A 191 -2.87 5.59 10.17
N SER A 192 -2.54 6.87 10.01
CA SER A 192 -2.16 7.77 11.12
C SER A 192 -3.28 8.16 12.08
N LYS A 193 -4.54 7.95 11.71
CA LYS A 193 -5.69 8.48 12.47
C LYS A 193 -5.79 7.95 13.90
N ALA A 194 -5.06 6.90 14.27
CA ALA A 194 -5.12 6.29 15.60
C ALA A 194 -3.79 6.32 16.36
N THR A 195 -2.78 7.06 15.89
CA THR A 195 -1.48 7.16 16.59
C THR A 195 -1.06 8.59 16.86
N ASP A 196 -0.61 8.84 18.08
CA ASP A 196 -0.14 10.14 18.55
C ASP A 196 1.24 10.49 17.97
N ILE A 197 2.11 9.48 17.85
CA ILE A 197 3.48 9.64 17.34
C ILE A 197 3.75 8.61 16.23
N ASN A 198 4.37 9.05 15.14
CA ASN A 198 4.78 8.21 14.02
C ASN A 198 6.30 8.22 13.92
N VAL A 199 6.92 7.06 14.15
CA VAL A 199 8.36 6.85 13.93
C VAL A 199 8.55 6.25 12.55
N ILE A 200 9.31 6.93 11.68
CA ILE A 200 9.51 6.52 10.30
C ILE A 200 11.01 6.35 10.06
N ALA A 201 11.43 5.12 9.79
CA ALA A 201 12.78 4.84 9.35
C ALA A 201 12.89 5.03 7.84
N ARG A 202 13.70 6.00 7.42
CA ARG A 202 14.02 6.27 6.02
C ARG A 202 15.17 5.36 5.60
N MET A 203 14.96 4.59 4.54
CA MET A 203 16.02 3.76 3.96
C MET A 203 17.00 4.60 3.14
N ASP A 204 18.21 4.12 2.92
CA ASP A 204 19.13 4.68 1.94
C ASP A 204 18.61 4.52 0.48
N PRO A 205 19.24 5.17 -0.53
CA PRO A 205 18.86 5.00 -1.93
C PRO A 205 18.89 3.57 -2.46
N SER A 206 19.76 2.71 -1.91
CA SER A 206 19.88 1.29 -2.25
C SER A 206 18.86 0.40 -1.52
N ASN A 207 18.06 0.97 -0.62
CA ASN A 207 17.18 0.26 0.31
C ASN A 207 17.87 -0.84 1.15
N SER A 208 19.17 -0.70 1.41
CA SER A 208 19.97 -1.69 2.14
C SER A 208 20.05 -1.43 3.64
N ALA A 209 20.09 -0.17 4.03
CA ALA A 209 20.19 0.24 5.43
C ALA A 209 19.23 1.40 5.72
N ILE A 210 18.95 1.60 7.01
CA ILE A 210 18.25 2.80 7.47
C ILE A 210 19.27 3.92 7.49
N SER A 211 18.98 4.99 6.78
CA SER A 211 19.81 6.19 6.80
C SER A 211 19.45 7.07 7.99
N GLU A 212 18.14 7.26 8.25
CA GLU A 212 17.63 8.30 9.15
C GLU A 212 16.26 7.95 9.73
N TYR A 213 15.86 8.69 10.76
CA TYR A 213 14.58 8.56 11.42
C TYR A 213 13.80 9.87 11.39
N TYR A 214 12.49 9.77 11.30
CA TYR A 214 11.57 10.89 11.49
C TYR A 214 10.59 10.56 12.60
N ILE A 215 10.46 11.46 13.59
CA ILE A 215 9.50 11.32 14.70
C ILE A 215 8.45 12.40 14.51
N ILE A 216 7.32 12.04 13.91
CA ILE A 216 6.31 12.99 13.45
C ILE A 216 5.04 12.88 14.30
N PRO A 217 4.60 13.96 14.97
CA PRO A 217 3.38 13.95 15.74
C PRO A 217 2.16 13.88 14.83
N ARG A 218 1.04 13.39 15.36
CA ARG A 218 -0.22 13.23 14.62
C ARG A 218 -0.68 14.50 13.89
N ALA A 219 -0.47 15.67 14.48
CA ALA A 219 -0.92 16.96 13.96
C ALA A 219 -0.30 17.31 12.59
N GLU A 220 0.90 16.81 12.32
CA GLU A 220 1.68 17.17 11.13
C GLU A 220 1.37 16.27 9.93
N VAL A 221 0.56 15.23 10.12
CA VAL A 221 0.40 14.22 9.07
C VAL A 221 -0.96 14.24 8.41
N THR A 222 -0.93 14.49 7.09
CA THR A 222 -2.09 14.45 6.20
C THR A 222 -2.44 13.02 5.79
N TYR A 223 -3.69 12.79 5.40
CA TYR A 223 -4.20 11.46 5.05
C TYR A 223 -3.53 10.88 3.78
N GLY A 224 -3.19 9.59 3.82
CA GLY A 224 -2.79 8.83 2.62
C GLY A 224 -1.36 8.31 2.64
N THR A 225 -0.69 8.35 1.49
CA THR A 225 0.72 7.93 1.37
C THR A 225 1.61 9.04 1.88
N LEU A 226 2.38 8.79 2.93
CA LEU A 226 3.34 9.75 3.43
C LEU A 226 4.62 9.68 2.60
N ASN A 227 4.92 10.79 1.93
CA ASN A 227 6.17 10.99 1.21
C ASN A 227 7.16 11.67 2.15
N ILE A 228 8.32 11.05 2.33
CA ILE A 228 9.47 11.61 3.04
C ILE A 228 10.47 11.99 1.95
N ASP A 229 10.71 13.28 1.77
CA ASP A 229 11.54 13.83 0.71
C ASP A 229 11.07 13.53 -0.73
N GLY A 230 11.20 14.52 -1.60
CA GLY A 230 10.84 14.46 -3.02
C GLY A 230 10.03 15.67 -3.47
N THR A 231 9.75 15.73 -4.76
CA THR A 231 8.98 16.83 -5.35
C THR A 231 7.58 16.89 -4.72
N ASN A 232 7.22 18.03 -4.12
CA ASN A 232 5.96 18.27 -3.39
C ASN A 232 5.77 17.44 -2.10
N ALA A 233 6.84 16.92 -1.49
CA ALA A 233 6.75 16.36 -0.14
C ALA A 233 6.60 17.49 0.90
N PRO A 234 5.82 17.29 1.98
CA PRO A 234 5.84 18.21 3.12
C PRO A 234 7.25 18.29 3.70
N ASP A 235 7.62 19.46 4.21
CA ASP A 235 8.90 19.64 4.88
C ASP A 235 8.84 19.06 6.29
N PHE A 236 9.50 17.92 6.48
CA PHE A 236 9.66 17.27 7.78
C PHE A 236 11.08 17.40 8.32
N SER A 237 11.89 18.33 7.81
CA SER A 237 13.28 18.53 8.24
C SER A 237 13.40 18.78 9.75
N GLY A 238 12.42 19.46 10.36
CA GLY A 238 12.34 19.69 11.81
C GLY A 238 12.07 18.45 12.66
N TYR A 239 11.64 17.34 12.04
CA TYR A 239 11.33 16.07 12.70
C TYR A 239 12.39 14.99 12.44
N ARG A 240 13.54 15.34 11.86
CA ARG A 240 14.60 14.43 11.43
C ARG A 240 15.61 14.16 12.54
N TYR A 241 15.97 12.88 12.70
CA TYR A 241 16.92 12.39 13.70
C TYR A 241 17.88 11.37 13.08
N SER A 242 19.13 11.37 13.55
CA SER A 242 20.16 10.39 13.17
C SER A 242 19.93 9.01 13.79
N ASP A 243 19.29 8.97 14.96
CA ASP A 243 19.01 7.77 15.73
C ASP A 243 17.74 7.96 16.58
N LEU A 244 17.37 6.93 17.35
CA LEU A 244 16.18 6.93 18.21
C LEU A 244 16.51 7.10 19.69
N THR A 245 17.72 7.56 20.04
CA THR A 245 18.14 7.71 21.45
C THR A 245 17.39 8.82 22.17
N CYS A 246 16.84 9.79 21.44
CA CYS A 246 15.97 10.84 21.97
C CYS A 246 14.58 10.33 22.38
N LEU A 247 14.13 9.21 21.80
CA LEU A 247 12.74 8.75 21.94
C LEU A 247 12.35 8.43 23.39
N PRO A 248 13.18 7.75 24.21
CA PRO A 248 12.88 7.57 25.63
C PRO A 248 12.79 8.90 26.39
N GLN A 249 13.68 9.87 26.10
CA GLN A 249 13.66 11.18 26.76
C GLN A 249 12.37 11.95 26.45
N MET A 250 11.87 11.85 25.22
CA MET A 250 10.60 12.47 24.80
C MET A 250 9.36 11.81 25.42
N LEU A 251 9.47 10.56 25.86
CA LEU A 251 8.35 9.74 26.37
C LEU A 251 8.41 9.51 27.89
N GLN A 252 9.39 10.09 28.57
CA GLN A 252 9.43 10.05 30.03
C GLN A 252 8.28 10.87 30.63
N PRO A 253 7.54 10.33 31.61
CA PRO A 253 6.55 11.09 32.34
C PRO A 253 7.21 12.31 32.98
N THR A 254 6.73 13.51 32.65
CA THR A 254 7.16 14.74 33.31
C THR A 254 6.14 15.07 34.39
N HIS A 255 6.55 15.07 35.66
CA HIS A 255 5.70 15.55 36.74
C HIS A 255 5.52 17.07 36.59
N ILE A 256 4.34 17.49 36.16
CA ILE A 256 3.96 18.90 36.23
C ILE A 256 3.47 19.12 37.66
N SER A 257 4.33 19.68 38.51
CA SER A 257 3.89 20.17 39.82
C SER A 257 2.96 21.36 39.60
N GLU A 258 1.71 21.23 40.05
CA GLU A 258 0.77 22.34 40.09
C GLU A 258 1.38 23.48 40.91
N VAL A 259 1.54 24.64 40.29
CA VAL A 259 1.90 25.87 41.00
C VAL A 259 0.65 26.30 41.76
N VAL A 260 0.69 26.15 43.09
CA VAL A 260 -0.33 26.60 44.04
C VAL A 260 -0.44 28.12 44.05
#